data_AF-A0A851GB74-F1
#
_entry.id   AF-A0A851GB74-F1
#
_cell.length_a   1.000
_cell.length_b   1.000
_cell.length_c   1.000
_cell.angle_alpha   90.00
_cell.angle_beta   90.00
_cell.angle_gamma   90.00
#
_symmetry.space_group_name_H-M   'P 1'
#
loop_
_entity.id
_entity.type
_entity.pdbx_description
1 polymer ?
#
loop_
_entity_poly.entity_id
_entity_poly.type
_entity_poly.pdbx_seq_one_letter_code
_entity_poly.pdbx_strand_id
1 'polypeptide(L)'
;MKNIYPARFGITALLAVITLTSCHWVSAQTQPSSGKPKVDIKRPSVYDGCKIVNNNKEHAILPIGSIVFLPDRVKSRVSDKPEGRFKLWPDFLKRNRDWIWTFEVTLDQAKGIAPIPQAKLDEFTKLNRMVVATNNGNPVAILSKKQKSKEGKAENK
;
A
#
# COMPACT_ATOMS: atom_id res chain seq x y z
N MET A 1 19.28 34.11 -61.36
CA MET A 1 19.25 33.92 -62.82
C MET A 1 20.32 32.92 -63.21
N LYS A 2 19.92 31.90 -63.98
CA LYS A 2 20.73 31.06 -64.88
C LYS A 2 21.65 29.98 -64.24
N ASN A 3 21.14 28.75 -64.39
CA ASN A 3 21.85 27.49 -64.62
C ASN A 3 23.14 27.67 -65.46
N ILE A 4 24.04 26.68 -65.43
CA ILE A 4 24.42 25.86 -66.60
C ILE A 4 25.61 24.93 -66.23
N TYR A 5 25.41 23.63 -66.42
CA TYR A 5 26.42 22.56 -66.45
C TYR A 5 27.23 22.58 -67.77
N PRO A 6 28.33 21.82 -67.83
CA PRO A 6 28.52 20.87 -68.93
C PRO A 6 28.77 19.45 -68.38
N ALA A 7 28.12 18.36 -68.79
CA ALA A 7 28.08 17.70 -70.12
C ALA A 7 29.49 17.30 -70.60
N ARG A 8 29.88 16.09 -71.05
CA ARG A 8 29.39 14.71 -71.33
C ARG A 8 30.71 13.88 -71.48
N PHE A 9 30.79 12.56 -71.25
CA PHE A 9 30.61 11.47 -72.23
C PHE A 9 31.20 10.20 -71.58
N GLY A 10 30.45 9.08 -71.55
CA GLY A 10 30.80 7.84 -72.27
C GLY A 10 31.83 6.98 -71.52
N ILE A 11 31.59 5.72 -71.16
CA ILE A 11 31.57 4.57 -72.07
C ILE A 11 31.29 3.31 -71.20
N THR A 12 30.23 2.58 -71.60
CA THR A 12 30.08 1.12 -71.69
C THR A 12 30.43 0.16 -70.54
N ALA A 13 29.40 -0.62 -70.21
CA ALA A 13 29.38 -2.08 -69.98
C ALA A 13 30.10 -2.66 -68.75
N LEU A 14 29.31 -3.22 -67.83
CA LEU A 14 29.15 -4.68 -67.78
C LEU A 14 27.89 -5.06 -66.96
N LEU A 15 27.14 -6.03 -67.48
CA LEU A 15 26.07 -6.72 -66.78
C LEU A 15 26.62 -7.44 -65.55
N ALA A 16 26.01 -7.21 -64.39
CA ALA A 16 26.02 -8.15 -63.28
C ALA A 16 24.61 -8.20 -62.68
N VAL A 17 23.89 -9.24 -63.08
CA VAL A 17 22.61 -9.66 -62.49
C VAL A 17 22.89 -10.09 -61.05
N ILE A 18 22.40 -9.31 -60.09
CA ILE A 18 22.22 -9.77 -58.71
C ILE A 18 20.75 -9.58 -58.39
N THR A 19 19.96 -10.63 -58.60
CA THR A 19 18.63 -10.74 -58.03
C THR A 19 18.78 -10.95 -56.53
N LEU A 20 18.98 -9.85 -55.79
CA LEU A 20 18.70 -9.82 -54.36
C LEU A 20 17.18 -9.94 -54.23
N THR A 21 16.73 -11.12 -53.87
CA THR A 21 15.42 -11.39 -53.29
C THR A 21 15.21 -10.40 -52.15
N SER A 22 14.39 -9.38 -52.41
CA SER A 22 13.91 -8.44 -51.41
C SER A 22 13.18 -9.21 -50.33
N CYS A 23 13.87 -9.54 -49.24
CA CYS A 23 13.26 -9.88 -47.98
C CYS A 23 12.51 -8.61 -47.52
N HIS A 24 11.25 -8.48 -47.94
CA HIS A 24 10.36 -7.46 -47.41
C HIS A 24 10.15 -7.78 -45.93
N TRP A 25 10.90 -7.07 -45.11
CA TRP A 25 10.65 -6.99 -43.68
C TRP A 25 9.30 -6.28 -43.52
N VAL A 26 8.22 -7.06 -43.46
CA VAL A 26 6.88 -6.56 -43.12
C VAL A 26 6.96 -6.11 -41.67
N SER A 27 7.21 -4.82 -41.48
CA SER A 27 7.00 -4.17 -40.18
C SER A 27 5.50 -4.15 -39.95
N ALA A 28 5.00 -5.09 -39.16
CA ALA A 28 3.63 -5.04 -38.65
C ALA A 28 3.48 -3.76 -37.81
N GLN A 29 2.99 -2.68 -38.42
CA GLN A 29 2.62 -1.47 -37.70
C GLN A 29 1.40 -1.80 -36.85
N THR A 30 1.61 -1.95 -35.54
CA THR A 30 0.50 -2.03 -34.58
C THR A 30 -0.19 -0.67 -34.60
N GLN A 31 -1.39 -0.60 -35.19
CA GLN A 31 -2.19 0.62 -35.08
C GLN A 31 -2.51 0.85 -33.59
N PRO A 32 -2.28 2.05 -33.04
CA PRO A 32 -2.73 2.35 -31.69
C PRO A 32 -4.25 2.27 -31.70
N SER A 33 -4.81 1.25 -31.03
CA SER A 33 -6.25 1.13 -30.89
C SER A 33 -6.76 2.38 -30.17
N SER A 34 -7.53 3.21 -30.87
CA SER A 34 -8.09 4.48 -30.40
C SER A 34 -9.22 4.30 -29.37
N GLY A 35 -9.32 3.13 -28.75
CA GLY A 35 -10.23 2.88 -27.65
C GLY A 35 -9.73 3.57 -26.39
N LYS A 36 -10.53 4.48 -25.83
CA LYS A 36 -10.33 4.95 -24.45
C LYS A 36 -10.25 3.69 -23.55
N PRO A 37 -9.25 3.58 -22.65
CA PRO A 37 -9.17 2.42 -21.77
C PRO A 37 -10.49 2.28 -21.00
N LYS A 38 -11.17 1.14 -21.19
CA LYS A 38 -12.49 0.85 -20.60
C LYS A 38 -12.42 0.59 -19.08
N VAL A 39 -11.22 0.56 -18.50
CA VAL A 39 -11.01 0.27 -17.09
C VAL A 39 -10.42 1.49 -16.39
N ASP A 40 -11.25 2.19 -15.61
CA ASP A 40 -10.77 3.13 -14.60
C ASP A 40 -10.24 2.32 -13.40
N ILE A 41 -8.93 2.04 -13.41
CA ILE A 41 -8.27 1.33 -12.31
C ILE A 41 -8.04 2.34 -11.20
N LYS A 42 -8.97 2.41 -10.24
CA LYS A 42 -8.74 3.13 -8.98
C LYS A 42 -7.55 2.48 -8.26
N ARG A 43 -6.43 3.19 -8.20
CA ARG A 43 -5.24 2.74 -7.46
C ARG A 43 -5.47 3.04 -5.99
N PRO A 44 -5.52 2.03 -5.10
CA PRO A 44 -5.65 2.29 -3.68
C PRO A 44 -4.41 3.05 -3.19
N SER A 45 -4.62 4.05 -2.34
CA SER A 45 -3.56 4.75 -1.65
C SER A 45 -2.96 3.86 -0.55
N VAL A 46 -1.73 4.14 -0.13
CA VAL A 46 -1.09 3.41 0.99
C VAL A 46 -1.83 3.65 2.32
N TYR A 47 -2.57 4.75 2.42
CA TYR A 47 -3.38 5.07 3.58
C TYR A 47 -4.71 4.30 3.58
N ASP A 48 -5.11 3.74 2.44
CA ASP A 48 -6.34 2.95 2.33
C ASP A 48 -6.16 1.67 3.17
N GLY A 49 -7.10 1.41 4.07
CA GLY A 49 -7.03 0.25 4.97
C GLY A 49 -6.07 0.40 6.16
N CYS A 50 -5.57 1.61 6.43
CA CYS A 50 -4.74 1.91 7.59
C CYS A 50 -5.42 2.91 8.54
N LYS A 51 -5.03 2.88 9.81
CA LYS A 51 -5.23 3.99 10.76
C LYS A 51 -3.97 4.84 10.83
N ILE A 52 -4.14 6.14 10.93
CA ILE A 52 -3.03 7.07 11.00
C ILE A 52 -2.88 7.56 12.43
N VAL A 53 -1.64 7.58 12.89
CA VAL A 53 -1.27 8.05 14.22
C VAL A 53 -0.35 9.24 14.09
N ASN A 54 -0.84 10.39 14.54
CA ASN A 54 -0.21 11.70 14.43
C ASN A 54 0.50 12.06 15.74
N ASN A 55 1.66 12.69 15.61
CA ASN A 55 2.29 13.46 16.67
C ASN A 55 2.95 14.72 16.09
N ASN A 56 2.29 15.86 16.26
CA ASN A 56 2.77 17.17 15.83
C ASN A 56 3.12 17.22 14.33
N LYS A 57 4.41 17.09 14.00
CA LYS A 57 4.94 17.21 12.62
C LYS A 57 5.30 15.85 12.03
N GLU A 58 4.88 14.75 12.64
CA GLU A 58 5.16 13.40 12.18
C GLU A 58 3.93 12.49 12.30
N HIS A 59 3.79 11.55 11.39
CA HIS A 59 2.77 10.51 11.45
C HIS A 59 3.31 9.14 11.08
N ALA A 60 2.65 8.10 11.59
CA ALA A 60 2.86 6.73 11.20
C ALA A 60 1.53 6.08 10.78
N ILE A 61 1.63 5.07 9.92
CA ILE A 61 0.50 4.24 9.52
C ILE A 61 0.50 2.94 10.31
N LEU A 62 -0.69 2.51 10.68
CA LEU A 62 -0.94 1.28 11.42
C LEU A 62 -2.00 0.47 10.66
N PRO A 63 -1.88 -0.86 10.54
CA PRO A 63 -2.97 -1.68 10.01
C PRO A 63 -4.25 -1.48 10.84
N ILE A 64 -5.42 -1.45 10.19
CA ILE A 64 -6.70 -1.43 10.91
C ILE A 64 -6.80 -2.66 11.83
N GLY A 65 -7.16 -2.44 13.09
CA GLY A 65 -7.25 -3.51 14.10
C GLY A 65 -5.94 -3.82 14.82
N SER A 66 -4.87 -3.03 14.60
CA SER A 66 -3.62 -3.16 15.36
C SER A 66 -3.62 -2.40 16.70
N ILE A 67 -4.49 -1.41 16.87
CA ILE A 67 -4.65 -0.71 18.15
C ILE A 67 -5.57 -1.55 19.05
N VAL A 68 -5.01 -2.12 20.11
CA VAL A 68 -5.72 -3.00 21.05
C VAL A 68 -6.47 -2.20 22.11
N PHE A 69 -5.85 -1.13 22.59
CA PHE A 69 -6.42 -0.24 23.59
C PHE A 69 -6.07 1.20 23.27
N LEU A 70 -7.07 2.08 23.30
CA LEU A 70 -6.95 3.50 23.00
C LEU A 70 -7.61 4.34 24.11
N PRO A 71 -6.84 4.88 25.07
CA PRO A 71 -7.40 5.73 26.11
C PRO A 71 -7.80 7.10 25.55
N ASP A 72 -8.84 7.73 26.13
CA ASP A 72 -9.39 9.01 25.66
C ASP A 72 -8.35 10.12 25.58
N ARG A 73 -7.38 10.13 26.52
CA ARG A 73 -6.29 11.12 26.57
C ARG A 73 -5.48 11.20 25.28
N VAL A 74 -5.29 10.08 24.58
CA VAL A 74 -4.45 10.00 23.37
C VAL A 74 -5.28 9.71 22.11
N LYS A 75 -6.60 9.62 22.24
CA LYS A 75 -7.53 9.33 21.14
C LYS A 75 -7.45 10.36 20.02
N SER A 76 -7.24 11.64 20.36
CA SER A 76 -7.07 12.73 19.38
C SER A 76 -5.84 12.56 18.46
N ARG A 77 -4.87 11.74 18.85
CA ARG A 77 -3.68 11.44 18.04
C ARG A 77 -3.96 10.42 16.94
N VAL A 78 -5.09 9.72 17.00
CA VAL A 78 -5.49 8.74 15.98
C VAL A 78 -6.54 9.38 15.09
N SER A 79 -6.25 9.50 13.80
CA SER A 79 -7.17 10.09 12.83
C SER A 79 -7.08 9.39 11.48
N ASP A 80 -7.95 9.79 10.55
CA ASP A 80 -7.93 9.32 9.16
C ASP A 80 -7.15 10.27 8.23
N LYS A 81 -6.59 11.37 8.77
CA LYS A 81 -5.86 12.37 8.00
C LYS A 81 -4.41 12.45 8.49
N PRO A 82 -3.42 12.26 7.60
CA PRO A 82 -2.02 12.35 7.97
C PRO A 82 -1.62 13.79 8.24
N GLU A 83 -0.91 14.01 9.35
CA GLU A 83 -0.38 15.31 9.72
C GLU A 83 1.16 15.27 9.75
N GLY A 84 1.79 16.19 9.01
CA GLY A 84 3.24 16.30 8.98
C GLY A 84 3.93 15.25 8.11
N ARG A 85 5.12 14.82 8.54
CA ARG A 85 6.02 13.95 7.79
C ARG A 85 5.82 12.49 8.15
N PHE A 86 5.69 11.64 7.14
CA PHE A 86 5.63 10.21 7.33
C PHE A 86 6.90 9.66 7.99
N LYS A 87 6.72 8.75 8.94
CA LYS A 87 7.78 8.02 9.62
C LYS A 87 7.47 6.54 9.65
N LEU A 88 8.51 5.73 9.44
CA LEU A 88 8.43 4.30 9.65
C LEU A 88 8.19 4.01 11.13
N TRP A 89 7.47 2.92 11.39
CA TRP A 89 7.04 2.55 12.72
C TRP A 89 8.18 2.51 13.76
N PRO A 90 9.35 1.90 13.52
CA PRO A 90 10.41 1.83 14.53
C PRO A 90 10.88 3.22 14.99
N ASP A 91 10.99 4.17 14.06
CA ASP A 91 11.44 5.52 14.35
C ASP A 91 10.36 6.36 15.02
N PHE A 92 9.10 6.21 14.56
CA PHE A 92 7.96 6.85 15.20
C PHE A 92 7.82 6.35 16.64
N LEU A 93 7.85 5.04 16.85
CA LEU A 93 7.72 4.43 18.17
C LEU A 93 8.82 4.87 19.14
N LYS A 94 10.09 4.92 18.70
CA LYS A 94 11.22 5.39 19.52
C LYS A 94 10.98 6.79 20.11
N ARG A 95 10.38 7.70 19.34
CA ARG A 95 10.10 9.09 19.76
C ARG A 95 8.81 9.26 20.56
N ASN A 96 7.96 8.23 20.62
CA ASN A 96 6.61 8.30 21.18
C ASN A 96 6.37 7.25 22.29
N ARG A 97 7.44 6.72 22.90
CA ARG A 97 7.37 5.68 23.96
C ARG A 97 6.68 6.15 25.25
N ASP A 98 6.59 7.47 25.44
CA ASP A 98 5.92 8.10 26.57
C ASP A 98 4.40 7.84 26.58
N TRP A 99 3.78 7.76 25.40
CA TRP A 99 2.33 7.56 25.27
C TRP A 99 1.92 6.35 24.41
N ILE A 100 2.88 5.64 23.80
CA ILE A 100 2.66 4.38 23.08
C ILE A 100 3.31 3.21 23.82
N TRP A 101 2.53 2.15 24.00
CA TRP A 101 2.97 0.85 24.47
C TRP A 101 2.82 -0.20 23.36
N THR A 102 3.72 -1.17 23.31
CA THR A 102 3.66 -2.30 22.36
C THR A 102 3.35 -3.58 23.10
N PHE A 103 2.40 -4.34 22.57
CA PHE A 103 2.04 -5.66 23.08
C PHE A 103 2.35 -6.71 22.02
N GLU A 104 3.32 -7.57 22.33
CA GLU A 104 3.72 -8.65 21.42
C GLU A 104 2.65 -9.74 21.39
N VAL A 105 2.15 -10.05 20.20
CA VAL A 105 1.11 -11.05 19.97
C VAL A 105 1.63 -12.23 19.18
N THR A 106 1.12 -13.42 19.49
CA THR A 106 1.39 -14.62 18.70
C THR A 106 0.67 -14.56 17.35
N LEU A 107 1.13 -15.34 16.37
CA LEU A 107 0.44 -15.45 15.08
C LEU A 107 -1.00 -15.96 15.23
N ASP A 108 -1.23 -16.87 16.17
CA ASP A 108 -2.58 -17.38 16.46
C ASP A 108 -3.48 -16.32 17.06
N GLN A 109 -2.94 -15.42 17.87
CA GLN A 109 -3.67 -14.26 18.37
C GLN A 109 -3.97 -13.25 17.26
N ALA A 110 -2.99 -12.92 16.42
CA ALA A 110 -3.17 -12.02 15.29
C ALA A 110 -4.24 -12.55 14.30
N LYS A 111 -4.26 -13.87 14.06
CA LYS A 111 -5.28 -14.54 13.24
C LYS A 111 -6.66 -14.65 13.92
N GLY A 112 -6.79 -14.24 15.19
CA GLY A 112 -8.03 -14.39 15.96
C GLY A 112 -8.35 -15.83 16.37
N ILE A 113 -7.40 -16.75 16.25
CA ILE A 113 -7.56 -18.15 16.66
C ILE A 113 -7.57 -18.23 18.18
N ALA A 114 -6.54 -17.66 18.80
CA ALA A 114 -6.40 -17.54 20.25
C ALA A 114 -6.80 -16.13 20.71
N PRO A 115 -7.59 -15.99 21.79
CA PRO A 115 -7.93 -14.67 22.33
C PRO A 115 -6.73 -14.03 23.05
N ILE A 116 -6.76 -12.70 23.17
CA ILE A 116 -5.89 -11.99 24.11
C ILE A 116 -6.40 -12.30 25.52
N PRO A 117 -5.53 -12.69 26.48
CA PRO A 117 -5.94 -12.94 27.85
C PRO A 117 -6.62 -11.71 28.47
N GLN A 118 -7.77 -11.90 29.12
CA GLN A 118 -8.53 -10.81 29.74
C GLN A 118 -7.69 -10.02 30.76
N ALA A 119 -6.85 -10.72 31.55
CA ALA A 119 -5.93 -10.08 32.49
C ALA A 119 -5.02 -9.03 31.82
N LYS A 120 -4.60 -9.24 30.56
CA LYS A 120 -3.82 -8.25 29.81
C LYS A 120 -4.65 -7.05 29.36
N LEU A 121 -5.90 -7.29 28.96
CA LEU A 121 -6.82 -6.19 28.65
C LEU A 121 -7.07 -5.32 29.88
N ASP A 122 -7.24 -5.94 31.05
CA ASP A 122 -7.42 -5.24 32.32
C ASP A 122 -6.16 -4.45 32.72
N GLU A 123 -4.96 -5.00 32.47
CA GLU A 123 -3.70 -4.26 32.61
C GLU A 123 -3.67 -3.03 31.68
N PHE A 124 -4.11 -3.17 30.43
CA PHE A 124 -4.09 -2.07 29.45
C PHE A 124 -4.99 -0.91 29.88
N THR A 125 -6.14 -1.17 30.51
CA THR A 125 -7.01 -0.09 31.02
C THR A 125 -6.34 0.77 32.08
N LYS A 126 -5.39 0.21 32.84
CA LYS A 126 -4.59 0.94 33.82
C LYS A 126 -3.45 1.73 33.17
N LEU A 127 -3.05 1.36 31.95
CA LEU A 127 -2.08 2.10 31.17
C LEU A 127 -2.75 3.33 30.55
N ASN A 128 -2.27 4.52 30.90
CA ASN A 128 -2.71 5.76 30.26
C ASN A 128 -1.98 5.99 28.92
N ARG A 129 -1.76 4.90 28.15
CA ARG A 129 -0.99 4.85 26.90
C ARG A 129 -1.77 4.04 25.86
N MET A 130 -1.61 4.41 24.59
CA MET A 130 -2.14 3.61 23.48
C MET A 130 -1.38 2.30 23.38
N VAL A 131 -2.08 1.17 23.30
CA VAL A 131 -1.47 -0.16 23.16
C VAL A 131 -1.62 -0.64 21.72
N VAL A 132 -0.48 -0.90 21.07
CA VAL A 132 -0.41 -1.40 19.70
C VAL A 132 0.07 -2.85 19.70
N ALA A 133 -0.66 -3.72 19.01
CA ALA A 133 -0.29 -5.10 18.78
C ALA A 133 0.90 -5.18 17.82
N THR A 134 1.95 -5.88 18.24
CA THR A 134 3.15 -6.10 17.42
C THR A 134 3.45 -7.57 17.24
N ASN A 135 4.09 -7.91 16.13
CA ASN A 135 4.75 -9.18 15.91
C ASN A 135 6.15 -8.89 15.36
N ASN A 136 7.18 -9.40 16.02
CA ASN A 136 8.59 -9.07 15.78
C ASN A 136 8.83 -7.56 15.75
N GLY A 137 8.17 -6.81 16.63
CA GLY A 137 8.28 -5.35 16.73
C GLY A 137 7.55 -4.55 15.64
N ASN A 138 6.90 -5.20 14.69
CA ASN A 138 6.11 -4.56 13.63
C ASN A 138 4.61 -4.59 13.97
N PRO A 139 3.85 -3.53 13.68
CA PRO A 139 2.42 -3.50 13.98
C PRO A 139 1.67 -4.54 13.16
N VAL A 140 0.78 -5.31 13.81
CA VAL A 140 -0.02 -6.33 13.13
C VAL A 140 -1.49 -6.15 13.49
N ALA A 141 -2.38 -6.41 12.54
CA ALA A 141 -3.81 -6.42 12.79
C ALA A 141 -4.20 -7.66 13.60
N ILE A 142 -5.08 -7.49 14.58
CA ILE A 142 -5.73 -8.60 15.27
C ILE A 142 -7.11 -8.80 14.66
N LEU A 143 -7.30 -9.95 14.02
CA LEU A 143 -8.60 -10.34 13.51
C LEU A 143 -9.50 -10.70 14.70
N SER A 144 -10.46 -9.82 15.00
CA SER A 144 -11.51 -10.18 15.96
C SER A 144 -12.41 -11.23 15.32
N LYS A 145 -12.48 -12.44 15.89
CA LYS A 145 -13.60 -13.34 15.60
C LYS A 145 -14.86 -12.56 15.94
N LYS A 146 -15.73 -12.28 14.96
CA LYS A 146 -17.07 -11.75 15.22
C LYS A 146 -17.68 -12.62 16.31
N GLN A 147 -17.81 -12.09 17.52
CA GLN A 147 -18.58 -12.76 18.54
C GLN A 147 -19.99 -12.86 17.95
N LYS A 148 -20.45 -14.08 17.64
CA LYS A 148 -21.88 -14.26 17.40
C LYS A 148 -22.57 -13.74 18.66
N SER A 149 -23.35 -12.69 18.49
CA SER A 149 -24.24 -12.17 19.52
C SER A 149 -25.01 -13.34 20.12
N LYS A 150 -24.78 -13.63 21.41
CA LYS A 150 -25.76 -14.39 22.19
C LYS A 150 -26.92 -13.43 22.44
N GLU A 151 -27.78 -13.31 21.43
CA GLU A 151 -29.10 -12.73 21.58
C GLU A 151 -29.95 -13.79 22.30
N GLY A 152 -30.03 -13.64 23.62
CA GLY A 152 -30.81 -14.51 24.48
C GLY A 152 -32.28 -14.38 24.11
N LYS A 153 -32.82 -15.48 23.58
CA LYS A 153 -34.25 -15.76 23.49
C LYS A 153 -34.81 -15.77 24.92
N ALA A 154 -35.40 -14.65 25.35
CA ALA A 154 -36.26 -14.60 26.53
C ALA A 154 -37.63 -15.17 26.14
N GLU A 155 -37.73 -16.49 26.16
CA GLU A 155 -39.00 -17.22 26.17
C GLU A 155 -39.38 -17.31 27.65
N ASN A 156 -40.31 -16.44 28.10
CA ASN A 156 -40.93 -16.61 29.42
C ASN A 156 -42.41 -16.92 29.24
N LYS A 157 -42.79 -17.95 29.97
CA LYS A 157 -44.03 -18.72 29.97
C LYS A 157 -45.12 -18.01 30.77
#